data_AF-A0A2D6MIB8-F1
#
_entry.id   AF-A0A2D6MIB8-F1
#
_cell.length_a   1.000
_cell.length_b   1.000
_cell.length_c   1.000
_cell.angle_alpha   90.00
_cell.angle_beta   90.00
_cell.angle_gamma   90.00
#
_symmetry.space_group_name_H-M   'P 1'
#
loop_
_entity.id
_entity.type
_entity.pdbx_description
1 polymer ?
#
loop_
_entity_poly.entity_id
_entity_poly.type
_entity_poly.pdbx_seq_one_letter_code
_entity_poly.pdbx_strand_id
1 'polypeptide(L)'
;MGYNPKAQLAARIVARNRANEVANQLYAEIIGIFRPLVGQKIVKVDGSLLGKIKDQLPKWDFPDDKFPKPTVMVYKGSSTYTLSFTVKTCAQVIGEGCCTYEECTVYVCDLDGQNVGERIYDPPNARTDFTADEVNRLREEYKTKKKAADEAHSALHPFGEIDR
;
A
#
# COMPACT_ATOMS: atom_id res chain seq x y z
N MET A 1 6.62 -29.76 -9.37
CA MET A 1 6.26 -28.52 -10.11
C MET A 1 7.45 -27.58 -10.02
N GLY A 2 7.94 -27.09 -11.16
CA GLY A 2 9.05 -26.13 -11.20
C GLY A 2 8.54 -24.70 -11.00
N TYR A 3 9.31 -23.89 -10.30
CA TYR A 3 9.05 -22.45 -10.10
C TYR A 3 8.97 -21.73 -11.47
N ASN A 4 7.88 -21.01 -11.74
CA ASN A 4 7.72 -20.21 -12.97
C ASN A 4 7.78 -18.69 -12.65
N PRO A 5 8.97 -18.07 -12.69
CA PRO A 5 9.13 -16.66 -12.34
C PRO A 5 8.33 -15.70 -13.21
N LYS A 6 8.02 -16.06 -14.47
CA LYS A 6 7.20 -15.23 -15.36
C LYS A 6 5.73 -15.25 -14.93
N ALA A 7 5.19 -16.43 -14.60
CA ALA A 7 3.82 -16.56 -14.10
C ALA A 7 3.65 -15.86 -12.75
N GLN A 8 4.64 -15.98 -11.86
CA GLN A 8 4.68 -15.27 -10.59
C GLN A 8 4.67 -13.75 -10.76
N LEU A 9 5.50 -13.21 -11.66
CA LEU A 9 5.50 -11.78 -11.94
C LEU A 9 4.16 -11.30 -12.50
N ALA A 10 3.58 -12.04 -13.44
CA ALA A 10 2.29 -11.68 -14.02
C ALA A 10 1.18 -11.63 -12.95
N ALA A 11 1.09 -12.64 -12.09
CA ALA A 11 0.12 -12.66 -10.99
C ALA A 11 0.34 -11.50 -10.01
N ARG A 12 1.60 -11.23 -9.66
CA ARG A 12 1.97 -10.10 -8.78
C ARG A 12 1.51 -8.75 -9.33
N ILE A 13 1.70 -8.52 -10.63
CA ILE A 13 1.28 -7.28 -11.31
C ILE A 13 -0.24 -7.12 -11.27
N VAL A 14 -0.98 -8.19 -11.58
CA VAL A 14 -2.46 -8.18 -11.51
C VAL A 14 -2.93 -7.84 -10.10
N ALA A 15 -2.37 -8.49 -9.07
CA ALA A 15 -2.72 -8.22 -7.68
C ALA A 15 -2.38 -6.76 -7.29
N ARG A 16 -1.18 -6.26 -7.64
CA ARG A 16 -0.76 -4.88 -7.35
C ARG A 16 -1.68 -3.85 -8.03
N ASN A 17 -1.98 -4.01 -9.31
CA ASN A 17 -2.88 -3.11 -10.04
C ASN A 17 -4.27 -3.09 -9.41
N ARG A 18 -4.82 -4.26 -9.06
CA ARG A 18 -6.12 -4.38 -8.38
C ARG A 18 -6.14 -3.71 -7.00
N ALA A 19 -5.09 -3.92 -6.19
CA ALA A 19 -4.97 -3.27 -4.88
C ALA A 19 -4.97 -1.74 -5.01
N ASN A 20 -4.21 -1.21 -5.97
CA ASN A 20 -4.11 0.22 -6.21
C ASN A 20 -5.42 0.80 -6.75
N GLU A 21 -6.08 0.10 -7.67
CA GLU A 21 -7.36 0.52 -8.25
C GLU A 21 -8.42 0.66 -7.16
N VAL A 22 -8.59 -0.38 -6.33
CA VAL A 22 -9.53 -0.36 -5.21
C VAL A 22 -9.14 0.72 -4.19
N ALA A 23 -7.85 0.88 -3.87
CA ALA A 23 -7.40 1.93 -2.96
C ALA A 23 -7.76 3.35 -3.45
N ASN A 24 -7.58 3.63 -4.75
CA ASN A 24 -7.96 4.90 -5.36
C ASN A 24 -9.50 5.11 -5.33
N GLN A 25 -10.27 4.06 -5.63
CA GLN A 25 -11.75 4.11 -5.61
C GLN A 25 -12.29 4.40 -4.21
N LEU A 26 -11.80 3.68 -3.19
CA LEU A 26 -12.33 3.78 -1.83
C LEU A 26 -11.94 5.06 -1.10
N TYR A 27 -10.89 5.74 -1.53
CA TYR A 27 -10.37 6.90 -0.83
C TYR A 27 -11.45 8.00 -0.66
N ALA A 28 -12.25 8.27 -1.70
CA ALA A 28 -13.30 9.30 -1.64
C ALA A 28 -14.38 8.98 -0.58
N GLU A 29 -14.77 7.72 -0.44
CA GLU A 29 -15.73 7.29 0.58
C GLU A 29 -15.15 7.40 1.99
N ILE A 30 -13.92 6.90 2.17
CA ILE A 30 -13.22 6.93 3.46
C ILE A 30 -13.00 8.38 3.90
N ILE A 31 -12.58 9.26 3.00
CA ILE A 31 -12.30 10.65 3.36
C ILE A 31 -13.56 11.42 3.71
N GLY A 32 -14.72 11.09 3.12
CA GLY A 32 -16.00 11.66 3.48
C GLY A 32 -16.37 11.39 4.95
N ILE A 33 -15.97 10.25 5.50
CA ILE A 33 -16.19 9.87 6.90
C ILE A 33 -15.22 10.60 7.83
N PHE A 34 -13.93 10.63 7.49
CA PHE A 34 -12.89 11.13 8.40
C PHE A 34 -12.70 12.64 8.38
N ARG A 35 -13.00 13.32 7.27
CA ARG A 35 -12.87 14.79 7.16
C ARG A 35 -13.65 15.56 8.23
N PRO A 36 -14.93 15.27 8.53
CA PRO A 36 -15.66 15.96 9.60
C PRO A 36 -15.18 15.60 11.02
N LEU A 37 -14.30 14.60 11.17
CA LEU A 37 -13.75 14.15 12.46
C LEU A 37 -12.43 14.82 12.82
N VAL A 38 -11.91 15.73 11.99
CA VAL A 38 -10.77 16.58 12.35
C VAL A 38 -11.13 17.41 13.60
N GLY A 39 -10.20 17.48 14.56
CA GLY A 39 -10.40 18.06 15.89
C GLY A 39 -11.16 17.16 16.86
N GLN A 40 -11.56 15.95 16.45
CA GLN A 40 -12.25 14.99 17.30
C GLN A 40 -11.41 13.74 17.56
N LYS A 41 -11.65 13.11 18.71
CA LYS A 41 -11.05 11.82 19.05
C LYS A 41 -11.56 10.73 18.10
N ILE A 42 -10.63 9.99 17.47
CA ILE A 42 -10.93 8.98 16.44
C ILE A 42 -10.66 7.55 16.94
N VAL A 43 -9.57 7.37 17.68
CA VAL A 43 -9.21 6.05 18.25
C VAL A 43 -9.25 6.08 19.78
N LYS A 44 -9.44 4.89 20.34
CA LYS A 44 -9.28 4.63 21.78
C LYS A 44 -7.80 4.62 22.14
N VAL A 45 -7.53 4.58 23.46
CA VAL A 45 -6.15 4.49 23.99
C VAL A 45 -5.45 3.21 23.52
N ASP A 46 -6.20 2.13 23.32
CA ASP A 46 -5.69 0.85 22.78
C ASP A 46 -5.37 0.89 21.26
N GLY A 47 -5.60 2.02 20.58
CA GLY A 47 -5.37 2.20 19.14
C GLY A 47 -6.51 1.71 18.25
N SER A 48 -7.54 1.06 18.79
CA SER A 48 -8.72 0.65 18.04
C SER A 48 -9.64 1.85 17.74
N LEU A 49 -10.34 1.80 16.60
CA LEU A 49 -11.33 2.83 16.25
C LEU A 49 -12.46 2.90 17.30
N LEU A 50 -12.96 4.10 17.53
CA LEU A 50 -14.20 4.28 18.31
C LEU A 50 -15.36 3.56 17.61
N GLY A 51 -16.26 2.95 18.40
CA GLY A 51 -17.42 2.20 17.87
C GLY A 51 -18.25 3.02 16.89
N LYS A 52 -18.58 4.27 17.26
CA LYS A 52 -19.35 5.20 16.41
C LYS A 52 -18.72 5.47 15.04
N ILE A 53 -17.40 5.35 14.91
CA ILE A 53 -16.67 5.56 13.65
C ILE A 53 -16.63 4.24 12.88
N LYS A 54 -16.39 3.13 13.58
CA LYS A 54 -16.46 1.78 13.00
C LYS A 54 -17.82 1.51 12.35
N ASP A 55 -18.91 1.99 12.96
CA ASP A 55 -20.27 1.84 12.43
C ASP A 55 -20.55 2.70 11.19
N GLN A 56 -19.76 3.76 10.97
CA GLN A 56 -19.84 4.61 9.77
C GLN A 56 -19.02 4.07 8.61
N LEU A 57 -18.10 3.13 8.85
CA LEU A 57 -17.31 2.54 7.78
C LEU A 57 -18.23 1.77 6.81
N PRO A 58 -18.05 1.92 5.49
CA PRO A 58 -18.84 1.18 4.53
C PRO A 58 -18.64 -0.32 4.74
N LYS A 59 -19.72 -1.08 4.60
CA LYS A 59 -19.64 -2.53 4.45
C LYS A 59 -19.35 -2.81 2.99
N TRP A 60 -18.07 -2.76 2.63
CA TRP A 60 -17.64 -3.02 1.26
C TRP A 60 -18.02 -4.43 0.84
N ASP A 61 -18.99 -4.54 -0.06
CA ASP A 61 -19.35 -5.79 -0.70
C ASP A 61 -18.80 -5.76 -2.13
N PHE A 62 -17.62 -6.37 -2.31
CA PHE A 62 -17.04 -6.48 -3.63
C PHE A 62 -17.77 -7.57 -4.41
N PRO A 63 -18.13 -7.32 -5.68
CA PRO A 63 -18.85 -8.30 -6.48
C PRO A 63 -18.04 -9.60 -6.65
N ASP A 64 -18.75 -10.72 -6.77
CA ASP A 64 -18.17 -12.07 -6.79
C ASP A 64 -17.26 -12.34 -8.00
N ASP A 65 -17.42 -11.55 -9.06
CA ASP A 65 -16.60 -11.58 -10.27
C ASP A 65 -15.15 -11.14 -10.01
N LYS A 66 -14.90 -10.38 -8.92
CA LYS A 66 -13.56 -9.96 -8.49
C LYS A 66 -12.90 -10.98 -7.56
N PHE A 67 -12.96 -12.27 -7.89
CA PHE A 67 -12.28 -13.29 -7.07
C PHE A 67 -10.75 -13.22 -7.21
N PRO A 68 -10.00 -13.40 -6.11
CA PRO A 68 -10.45 -13.32 -4.72
C PRO A 68 -10.81 -11.88 -4.32
N LYS A 69 -11.90 -11.73 -3.54
CA LYS A 69 -12.44 -10.42 -3.15
C LYS A 69 -11.39 -9.60 -2.40
N PRO A 70 -11.24 -8.30 -2.72
CA PRO A 70 -10.43 -7.40 -1.91
C PRO A 70 -10.85 -7.41 -0.44
N THR A 71 -9.89 -7.28 0.46
CA THR A 71 -10.15 -7.05 1.89
C THR A 71 -9.64 -5.68 2.28
N VAL A 72 -10.40 -4.97 3.11
CA VAL A 72 -10.08 -3.60 3.53
C VAL A 72 -10.03 -3.53 5.05
N MET A 73 -8.97 -2.91 5.58
CA MET A 73 -8.80 -2.73 7.01
C MET A 73 -8.39 -1.28 7.30
N VAL A 74 -9.12 -0.61 8.19
CA VAL A 74 -8.77 0.73 8.69
C VAL A 74 -8.16 0.59 10.08
N TYR A 75 -6.98 1.15 10.30
CA TYR A 75 -6.25 1.01 11.56
C TYR A 75 -5.26 2.16 11.79
N LYS A 76 -4.89 2.37 13.05
CA LYS A 76 -3.80 3.26 13.44
C LYS A 76 -2.47 2.51 13.32
N GLY A 77 -1.47 3.12 12.67
CA GLY A 77 -0.12 2.59 12.64
C GLY A 77 0.46 2.42 14.05
N SER A 78 1.16 1.31 14.31
CA SER A 78 1.68 1.03 15.65
C SER A 78 2.77 2.00 16.12
N SER A 79 3.57 2.52 15.17
CA SER A 79 4.67 3.45 15.41
C SER A 79 4.38 4.88 14.93
N THR A 80 3.28 5.07 14.21
CA THR A 80 2.92 6.35 13.61
C THR A 80 1.59 6.81 14.20
N TYR A 81 1.52 8.07 14.60
CA TYR A 81 0.24 8.70 14.94
C TYR A 81 -0.53 9.00 13.64
N THR A 82 -0.76 7.98 12.82
CA THR A 82 -1.41 8.11 11.53
C THR A 82 -2.45 7.01 11.41
N LEU A 83 -3.64 7.39 10.99
CA LEU A 83 -4.68 6.49 10.58
C LEU A 83 -4.51 6.16 9.09
N SER A 84 -4.52 4.88 8.77
CA SER A 84 -4.45 4.39 7.39
C SER A 84 -5.53 3.35 7.13
N PHE A 85 -5.86 3.15 5.86
CA PHE A 85 -6.51 1.93 5.44
C PHE A 85 -5.62 1.13 4.50
N THR A 86 -5.72 -0.19 4.56
CA THR A 86 -5.01 -1.11 3.68
C THR A 86 -6.00 -1.94 2.90
N VAL A 87 -5.81 -1.98 1.59
CA VAL A 87 -6.49 -2.88 0.68
C VAL A 87 -5.55 -4.04 0.39
N LYS A 88 -6.00 -5.28 0.66
CA LYS A 88 -5.26 -6.49 0.28
C LYS A 88 -6.00 -7.23 -0.81
N THR A 89 -5.25 -7.70 -1.80
CA THR A 89 -5.75 -8.48 -2.93
C THR A 89 -4.79 -9.62 -3.23
N CYS A 90 -5.20 -10.57 -4.07
CA CYS A 90 -4.29 -11.56 -4.62
C CYS A 90 -4.71 -11.98 -6.04
N ALA A 91 -3.81 -12.70 -6.70
CA ALA A 91 -4.04 -13.32 -7.99
C ALA A 91 -3.45 -14.73 -8.03
N GLN A 92 -4.13 -15.64 -8.72
CA GLN A 92 -3.65 -17.00 -8.94
C GLN A 92 -2.40 -16.99 -9.83
N VAL A 93 -1.41 -17.79 -9.48
CA VAL A 93 -0.24 -18.02 -10.33
C VAL A 93 -0.59 -19.11 -11.35
N ILE A 94 -0.65 -18.76 -12.63
CA ILE A 94 -1.06 -19.68 -13.70
C ILE A 94 -0.11 -20.88 -13.77
N GLY A 95 -0.67 -22.09 -13.73
CA GLY A 95 0.09 -23.34 -13.76
C GLY A 95 0.68 -23.75 -12.41
N GLU A 96 0.42 -22.99 -11.34
CA GLU A 96 0.84 -23.32 -9.98
C GLU A 96 -0.39 -23.39 -9.05
N GLY A 97 -0.30 -24.16 -7.97
CA GLY A 97 -1.36 -24.26 -6.94
C GLY A 97 -1.30 -23.15 -5.88
N CYS A 98 -0.76 -21.98 -6.21
CA CYS A 98 -0.53 -20.90 -5.24
C CYS A 98 -1.01 -19.52 -5.75
N CYS A 99 -1.14 -18.56 -4.84
CA CYS A 99 -1.51 -17.17 -5.12
C CYS A 99 -0.40 -16.20 -4.72
N THR A 100 -0.30 -15.09 -5.43
CA THR A 100 0.51 -13.94 -5.01
C THR A 100 -0.38 -12.90 -4.34
N TYR A 101 0.01 -12.44 -3.15
CA TYR A 101 -0.71 -11.42 -2.39
C TYR A 101 0.00 -10.07 -2.51
N GLU A 102 -0.80 -9.01 -2.65
CA GLU A 102 -0.32 -7.63 -2.68
C GLU A 102 -1.26 -6.73 -1.88
N GLU A 103 -0.68 -5.70 -1.27
CA GLU A 103 -1.42 -4.73 -0.47
C GLU A 103 -1.05 -3.29 -0.79
N CYS A 104 -2.03 -2.40 -0.75
CA CYS A 104 -1.86 -0.95 -0.88
C CYS A 104 -2.37 -0.29 0.39
N THR A 105 -1.49 0.46 1.06
CA THR A 105 -1.81 1.21 2.28
C THR A 105 -1.88 2.69 1.95
N VAL A 106 -2.97 3.33 2.34
CA VAL A 106 -3.25 4.74 2.10
C VAL A 106 -3.44 5.45 3.44
N TYR A 107 -2.70 6.53 3.63
CA TYR A 107 -2.85 7.38 4.81
C TYR A 107 -4.12 8.23 4.69
N VAL A 108 -4.85 8.34 5.79
CA VAL A 108 -6.13 9.04 5.86
C VAL A 108 -5.99 10.30 6.69
N CYS A 109 -5.46 10.17 7.91
CA CYS A 109 -5.46 11.24 8.88
C CYS A 109 -4.23 11.16 9.82
N ASP A 110 -3.60 12.29 10.10
CA ASP A 110 -2.67 12.42 11.22
C ASP A 110 -3.46 12.52 12.53
N LEU A 111 -2.95 11.87 13.56
CA LEU A 111 -3.47 11.86 14.91
C LEU A 111 -2.50 12.59 15.83
N ASP A 112 -3.01 13.27 16.85
CA ASP A 112 -2.18 13.82 17.92
C ASP A 112 -1.82 12.75 18.97
N GLY A 113 -1.06 13.15 19.98
CA GLY A 113 -0.72 12.33 21.15
C GLY A 113 -1.93 11.86 21.98
N GLN A 114 -3.12 12.43 21.75
CA GLN A 114 -4.39 12.11 22.41
C GLN A 114 -5.38 11.37 21.51
N ASN A 115 -4.95 10.97 20.30
CA ASN A 115 -5.74 10.28 19.29
C ASN A 115 -6.86 11.12 18.65
N VAL A 116 -6.67 12.43 18.61
CA VAL A 116 -7.51 13.41 17.91
C VAL A 116 -7.00 13.59 16.48
N GLY A 117 -7.89 13.61 15.49
CA GLY A 117 -7.50 13.85 14.10
C GLY A 117 -7.03 15.29 13.88
N GLU A 118 -5.83 15.50 13.37
CA GLU A 118 -5.25 16.84 13.13
C GLU A 118 -5.39 17.28 11.68
N ARG A 119 -5.04 16.39 10.76
CA ARG A 119 -4.93 16.70 9.33
C ARG A 119 -5.35 15.51 8.50
N ILE A 120 -5.95 15.78 7.34
CA ILE A 120 -6.28 14.79 6.34
C ILE A 120 -5.21 14.77 5.26
N TYR A 121 -4.81 13.56 4.82
CA TYR A 121 -3.88 13.38 3.70
C TYR A 121 -4.57 13.63 2.36
N ASP A 122 -3.82 13.98 1.33
CA ASP A 122 -4.33 14.06 -0.03
C ASP A 122 -4.69 12.67 -0.62
N PRO A 123 -5.52 12.60 -1.67
CA PRO A 123 -5.82 11.36 -2.36
C PRO A 123 -4.55 10.60 -2.78
N PRO A 124 -4.54 9.26 -2.69
CA PRO A 124 -3.44 8.47 -3.23
C PRO A 124 -3.38 8.66 -4.74
N ASN A 125 -2.15 8.76 -5.27
CA ASN A 125 -1.89 8.67 -6.70
C ASN A 125 -1.24 7.33 -7.04
N ALA A 126 -1.88 6.24 -6.63
CA ALA A 126 -1.35 4.90 -6.83
C ALA A 126 -1.56 4.47 -8.29
N ARG A 127 -0.49 4.16 -9.02
CA ARG A 127 -0.56 3.68 -10.41
C ARG A 127 -1.27 2.32 -10.51
N THR A 128 -2.07 2.10 -11.55
CA THR A 128 -2.89 0.89 -11.72
C THR A 128 -2.60 0.12 -13.01
N ASP A 129 -1.54 0.50 -13.73
CA ASP A 129 -1.29 0.11 -15.12
C ASP A 129 0.06 -0.59 -15.30
N PHE A 130 0.64 -1.15 -14.23
CA PHE A 130 1.93 -1.84 -14.33
C PHE A 130 1.86 -2.99 -15.34
N THR A 131 2.93 -3.16 -16.12
CA THR A 131 3.09 -4.26 -17.09
C THR A 131 4.35 -5.07 -16.81
N ALA A 132 4.39 -6.32 -17.28
CA ALA A 132 5.56 -7.18 -17.07
C ALA A 132 6.80 -6.63 -17.77
N ASP A 133 6.64 -6.10 -18.98
CA ASP A 133 7.72 -5.50 -19.77
C ASP A 133 8.27 -4.25 -19.09
N GLU A 134 7.40 -3.38 -18.58
CA GLU A 134 7.81 -2.21 -17.81
C GLU A 134 8.61 -2.62 -16.57
N VAL A 135 8.09 -3.57 -15.77
CA VAL A 135 8.77 -4.00 -14.54
C VAL A 135 10.13 -4.63 -14.84
N ASN A 136 10.24 -5.42 -15.90
CA ASN A 136 11.52 -6.00 -16.30
C ASN A 136 12.49 -4.92 -16.78
N ARG A 137 12.04 -3.96 -17.59
CA ARG A 137 12.85 -2.81 -18.00
C ARG A 137 13.36 -2.02 -16.79
N LEU A 138 12.49 -1.72 -15.83
CA LEU A 138 12.86 -1.01 -14.60
C LEU A 138 13.86 -1.79 -13.74
N ARG A 139 13.75 -3.12 -13.70
CA ARG A 139 14.73 -3.99 -13.00
C ARG A 139 16.11 -3.94 -13.65
N GLU A 140 16.20 -3.96 -14.97
CA GLU A 140 17.48 -3.83 -15.67
C GLU A 140 18.07 -2.42 -15.52
N GLU A 141 17.24 -1.39 -15.59
CA GLU A 141 17.66 0.00 -15.35
C GLU A 141 18.20 0.16 -13.92
N TYR A 142 17.53 -0.41 -12.92
CA TYR A 142 17.98 -0.44 -11.54
C TYR A 142 19.33 -1.13 -11.38
N LYS A 143 19.53 -2.30 -12.00
CA LYS A 143 20.81 -3.02 -11.93
C LYS A 143 21.96 -2.17 -12.47
N THR A 144 21.76 -1.50 -13.61
CA THR A 144 22.76 -0.61 -14.21
C THR A 144 23.09 0.56 -13.29
N LYS A 145 22.06 1.25 -12.77
CA LYS A 145 22.25 2.40 -11.86
C LYS A 145 22.91 2.00 -10.56
N LYS A 146 22.51 0.87 -9.98
CA LYS A 146 23.12 0.31 -8.76
C LYS A 146 24.58 -0.02 -8.98
N LYS A 147 24.93 -0.67 -10.09
CA LYS A 147 26.33 -0.96 -10.43
C LYS A 147 27.17 0.31 -10.52
N ALA A 148 26.68 1.35 -11.21
CA ALA A 148 27.38 2.62 -11.30
C ALA A 148 27.56 3.30 -9.92
N ALA A 149 26.53 3.25 -9.07
CA ALA A 149 26.62 3.74 -7.70
C ALA A 149 27.64 2.95 -6.87
N ASP A 150 27.65 1.62 -6.98
CA ASP A 150 28.60 0.74 -6.28
C ASP A 150 30.05 1.00 -6.76
N GLU A 151 30.27 1.23 -8.06
CA GLU A 151 31.58 1.60 -8.62
C GLU A 151 32.05 2.97 -8.14
N ALA A 152 31.17 3.98 -8.14
CA ALA A 152 31.48 5.31 -7.63
C ALA A 152 31.81 5.27 -6.13
N HIS A 153 31.02 4.52 -5.34
CA HIS A 153 31.30 4.31 -3.93
C HIS A 153 32.63 3.59 -3.71
N SER A 154 32.96 2.57 -4.51
CA SER A 154 34.24 1.88 -4.43
C SER A 154 35.43 2.79 -4.78
N ALA A 155 35.26 3.74 -5.71
CA ALA A 155 36.29 4.70 -6.08
C ALA A 155 36.61 5.70 -4.96
N LEU A 156 35.71 5.87 -3.99
CA LEU A 156 35.95 6.69 -2.80
C LEU A 156 36.84 6.00 -1.76
N HIS A 157 37.18 4.71 -1.90
CA HIS A 157 38.06 4.05 -0.95
C HIS A 157 39.48 4.64 -0.96
N PRO A 158 40.11 4.91 0.20
CA PRO A 158 39.66 4.57 1.57
C PRO A 158 38.83 5.65 2.29
N PHE A 159 38.54 6.77 1.63
CA PHE A 159 37.99 7.98 2.27
C PHE A 159 36.47 7.93 2.50
N GLY A 160 35.70 7.27 1.62
CA GLY A 160 34.24 7.09 1.81
C GLY A 160 33.44 8.40 1.74
N GLU A 161 32.36 8.51 2.54
CA GLU A 161 31.47 9.70 2.62
C GLU A 161 31.37 10.30 4.04
N ILE A 162 32.33 10.02 4.92
CA ILE A 162 32.21 10.32 6.37
C ILE A 162 32.35 11.83 6.67
N ASP A 163 32.96 12.59 5.76
CA ASP A 163 33.30 14.00 5.90
C ASP A 163 32.36 14.95 5.12
N ARG A 164 31.14 14.51 4.80
CA ARG A 164 30.08 15.33 4.18
C ARG A 164 29.20 16.09 5.18
#